data_AF-A0A137QRL5-F1
#
_entry.id   AF-A0A137QRL5-F1
#
_cell.length_a   1.000
_cell.length_b   1.000
_cell.length_c   1.000
_cell.angle_alpha   90.00
_cell.angle_beta   90.00
_cell.angle_gamma   90.00
#
_symmetry.space_group_name_H-M   'P 1'
#
loop_
_entity.id
_entity.type
_entity.pdbx_description
1 polymer ?
#
loop_
_entity_poly.entity_id
_entity_poly.type
_entity_poly.pdbx_seq_one_letter_code
_entity_poly.pdbx_strand_id
1 'polypeptide(L)'
;RAVQYFARFYAWYLLRNGNKDEAARWAGLKAHLGLARKHSLVIRLGKPMEHLQAALKASLTSDPPAETITTVARQIGYFGYLIYDTLVWASTIKFMKLDPRTSQRVARRAFQFWFAGIVFSIINGALKTARLNKEERRIQGSVPWGVPFPRSNINTPESARTATRQQIIIDMCDAWIPATGSGILNINEGALGILGLISSLLGAKAQWIAVNGKK
;
A
#
# COMPACT_ATOMS: atom_id res chain seq x y z
N ARG A 1 -5.66 -6.09 9.84
CA ARG A 1 -5.40 -6.28 8.40
C ARG A 1 -4.98 -7.73 8.11
N ALA A 2 -3.91 -8.24 8.73
CA ALA A 2 -3.45 -9.62 8.57
C ALA A 2 -4.57 -10.67 8.74
N VAL A 3 -5.31 -10.62 9.85
CA VAL A 3 -6.45 -11.55 10.11
C VAL A 3 -7.52 -11.51 9.01
N GLN A 4 -7.80 -10.34 8.41
CA GLN A 4 -8.77 -10.22 7.31
C GLN A 4 -8.30 -10.97 6.05
N TYR A 5 -7.01 -10.84 5.72
CA TYR A 5 -6.44 -11.49 4.55
C TYR A 5 -6.22 -12.98 4.76
N PHE A 6 -5.88 -13.41 5.98
CA PHE A 6 -5.90 -14.81 6.35
C PHE A 6 -7.31 -15.39 6.23
N ALA A 7 -8.33 -14.73 6.79
CA ALA A 7 -9.72 -15.16 6.68
C ALA A 7 -10.19 -15.24 5.21
N ARG A 8 -9.71 -14.34 4.34
CA ARG A 8 -9.94 -14.40 2.89
C ARG A 8 -9.36 -15.67 2.25
N PHE A 9 -8.10 -15.96 2.55
CA PHE A 9 -7.44 -17.17 2.06
C PHE A 9 -8.11 -18.44 2.58
N TYR A 10 -8.37 -18.51 3.88
CA TYR A 10 -8.91 -19.70 4.53
C TYR A 10 -10.35 -19.99 4.09
N ALA A 11 -11.19 -18.96 3.92
CA ALA A 11 -12.52 -19.14 3.33
C ALA A 11 -12.45 -19.73 1.91
N TRP A 12 -11.49 -19.28 1.08
CA TRP A 12 -11.29 -19.83 -0.27
C TRP A 12 -10.80 -21.28 -0.24
N TYR A 13 -9.89 -21.60 0.69
CA TYR A 13 -9.39 -22.97 0.89
C TYR A 13 -10.52 -23.93 1.30
N LEU A 14 -11.33 -23.54 2.28
CA LEU A 14 -12.48 -24.33 2.74
C LEU A 14 -13.53 -24.54 1.65
N LEU A 15 -13.80 -23.53 0.81
CA LEU A 15 -14.71 -23.68 -0.34
C LEU A 15 -14.21 -24.73 -1.34
N ARG A 16 -12.90 -24.79 -1.57
CA ARG A 16 -12.31 -25.81 -2.45
C ARG A 16 -12.41 -27.22 -1.88
N ASN A 17 -12.38 -27.33 -0.56
CA ASN A 17 -12.53 -28.60 0.15
C ASN A 17 -14.01 -29.00 0.38
N GLY A 18 -14.97 -28.22 -0.13
CA GLY A 18 -16.40 -28.50 -0.03
C GLY A 18 -17.08 -28.07 1.27
N ASN A 19 -16.34 -27.48 2.23
CA ASN A 19 -16.90 -27.05 3.51
C ASN A 19 -17.47 -25.62 3.43
N LYS A 20 -18.68 -25.52 2.89
CA LYS A 20 -19.36 -24.24 2.59
C LYS A 20 -19.75 -23.46 3.84
N ASP A 21 -20.22 -24.13 4.88
CA ASP A 21 -20.70 -23.47 6.10
C ASP A 21 -19.54 -22.82 6.87
N GLU A 22 -18.43 -23.52 7.00
CA GLU A 22 -17.25 -22.96 7.65
C GLU A 22 -16.67 -21.83 6.80
N ALA A 23 -16.61 -21.98 5.48
CA ALA A 23 -16.16 -20.91 4.60
C ALA A 23 -17.02 -19.64 4.74
N ALA A 24 -18.35 -19.79 4.90
CA ALA A 24 -19.25 -18.66 5.12
C ALA A 24 -18.93 -17.93 6.43
N ARG A 25 -18.59 -18.65 7.51
CA ARG A 25 -18.17 -18.04 8.79
C ARG A 25 -16.91 -17.18 8.62
N TRP A 26 -15.90 -17.70 7.91
CA TRP A 26 -14.65 -16.97 7.65
C TRP A 26 -14.85 -15.78 6.69
N ALA A 27 -15.72 -15.93 5.68
CA ALA A 27 -16.12 -14.82 4.82
C ALA A 27 -16.86 -13.73 5.61
N GLY A 28 -17.73 -14.12 6.54
CA GLY A 28 -18.39 -13.23 7.49
C GLY A 28 -17.38 -12.48 8.36
N LEU A 29 -16.39 -13.18 8.93
CA LEU A 29 -15.32 -12.56 9.72
C LEU A 29 -14.55 -11.51 8.91
N LYS A 30 -14.14 -11.85 7.67
CA LYS A 30 -13.49 -10.91 6.74
C LYS A 30 -14.35 -9.66 6.53
N ALA A 31 -15.65 -9.83 6.28
CA ALA A 31 -16.57 -8.72 6.02
C ALA A 31 -16.71 -7.79 7.23
N HIS A 32 -16.99 -8.33 8.41
CA HIS A 32 -17.18 -7.54 9.63
C HIS A 32 -15.90 -6.81 10.05
N LEU A 33 -14.75 -7.49 10.01
CA LEU A 33 -13.46 -6.85 10.29
C LEU A 33 -13.18 -5.75 9.26
N GLY A 34 -13.52 -5.96 7.98
CA GLY A 34 -13.39 -4.98 6.91
C GLY A 34 -14.21 -3.72 7.18
N LEU A 35 -15.49 -3.90 7.57
CA LEU A 35 -16.39 -2.81 7.97
C LEU A 35 -15.87 -2.07 9.20
N ALA A 36 -15.46 -2.78 10.25
CA ALA A 36 -14.90 -2.20 11.46
C ALA A 36 -13.66 -1.35 11.16
N ARG A 37 -12.77 -1.84 10.28
CA ARG A 37 -11.60 -1.08 9.81
C ARG A 37 -11.99 0.20 9.09
N LYS A 38 -12.97 0.15 8.17
CA LYS A 38 -13.44 1.33 7.44
C LYS A 38 -14.09 2.34 8.38
N HIS A 39 -14.94 1.88 9.29
CA HIS A 39 -15.56 2.71 10.32
C HIS A 39 -14.53 3.46 11.16
N SER A 40 -13.52 2.75 11.68
CA SER A 40 -12.42 3.38 12.42
C SER A 40 -11.61 4.37 11.57
N LEU A 41 -11.50 4.13 10.27
CA LEU A 41 -10.83 5.02 9.32
C LEU A 41 -11.63 6.31 9.05
N VAL A 42 -12.94 6.19 8.86
CA VAL A 42 -13.83 7.32 8.52
C VAL A 42 -14.09 8.23 9.72
N ILE A 43 -14.16 7.68 10.94
CA ILE A 43 -14.25 8.50 12.16
C ILE A 43 -13.03 9.41 12.32
N ARG A 44 -11.89 9.03 11.74
CA ARG A 44 -10.74 9.92 11.56
C ARG A 44 -10.82 10.58 10.17
N LEU A 45 -11.69 11.57 10.01
CA LEU A 45 -11.73 12.47 8.84
C LEU A 45 -10.35 13.04 8.45
N GLY A 46 -9.36 12.96 9.35
CA GLY A 46 -7.98 13.35 9.11
C GLY A 46 -7.20 12.52 8.09
N LYS A 47 -7.54 11.26 7.78
CA LYS A 47 -6.64 10.44 6.92
C LYS A 47 -6.51 10.93 5.46
N PRO A 48 -7.59 11.29 4.76
CA PRO A 48 -7.45 11.96 3.46
C PRO A 48 -6.61 13.24 3.58
N MET A 49 -6.79 14.01 4.66
CA MET A 49 -6.02 15.22 4.91
C MET A 49 -4.53 14.94 5.18
N GLU A 50 -4.18 13.84 5.85
CA GLU A 50 -2.80 13.40 6.05
C GLU A 50 -2.11 13.14 4.71
N HIS A 51 -2.81 12.56 3.73
CA HIS A 51 -2.28 12.37 2.38
C HIS A 51 -2.09 13.69 1.63
N LEU A 52 -3.03 14.64 1.74
CA LEU A 52 -2.85 15.97 1.17
C LEU A 52 -1.70 16.74 1.83
N GLN A 53 -1.58 16.65 3.15
CA GLN A 53 -0.46 17.25 3.89
C GLN A 53 0.87 16.60 3.49
N ALA A 54 0.91 15.28 3.29
CA ALA A 54 2.08 14.57 2.81
C ALA A 54 2.44 14.96 1.37
N ALA A 55 1.44 15.17 0.50
CA ALA A 55 1.64 15.68 -0.86
C ALA A 55 2.24 17.08 -0.83
N LEU A 56 1.71 17.97 0.01
CA LEU A 56 2.22 19.32 0.18
C LEU A 56 3.68 19.29 0.68
N LYS A 57 3.97 18.53 1.74
CA LYS A 57 5.34 18.36 2.25
C LYS A 57 6.31 17.84 1.18
N ALA A 58 5.89 16.85 0.39
CA ALA A 58 6.70 16.33 -0.71
C ALA A 58 6.99 17.42 -1.76
N SER A 59 5.98 18.23 -2.13
CA SER A 59 6.14 19.32 -3.10
C SER A 59 7.11 20.44 -2.64
N LEU A 60 7.31 20.58 -1.33
CA LEU A 60 8.21 21.56 -0.72
C LEU A 60 9.64 21.02 -0.51
N THR A 61 9.88 19.74 -0.79
CA THR A 61 11.19 19.11 -0.60
C THR A 61 12.07 19.34 -1.84
N SER A 62 13.37 19.60 -1.64
CA SER A 62 14.36 19.80 -2.71
C SER A 62 14.81 18.50 -3.40
N ASP A 63 13.94 17.49 -3.45
CA ASP A 63 14.22 16.22 -4.14
C ASP A 63 14.17 16.40 -5.67
N PRO A 64 14.75 15.47 -6.44
CA PRO A 64 14.67 15.49 -7.90
C PRO A 64 13.21 15.59 -8.38
N PRO A 65 12.91 16.39 -9.42
CA PRO A 65 11.54 16.64 -9.87
C PRO A 65 10.71 15.37 -10.11
N ALA A 66 11.33 14.33 -10.69
CA ALA A 66 10.65 13.06 -10.95
C ALA A 66 10.26 12.31 -9.66
N GLU A 67 11.11 12.33 -8.63
CA GLU A 67 10.80 11.73 -7.31
C GLU A 67 9.70 12.53 -6.60
N THR A 68 9.74 13.86 -6.68
CA THR A 68 8.70 14.74 -6.12
C THR A 68 7.34 14.52 -6.79
N ILE A 69 7.28 14.54 -8.12
CA ILE A 69 6.03 14.35 -8.88
C ILE A 69 5.42 12.98 -8.58
N THR A 70 6.23 11.91 -8.58
CA THR A 70 5.74 10.56 -8.30
C THR A 70 5.26 10.40 -6.87
N THR A 71 5.92 11.04 -5.90
CA THR A 71 5.48 11.07 -4.51
C THR A 71 4.14 11.80 -4.37
N VAL A 72 4.01 12.99 -4.97
CA VAL A 72 2.76 13.76 -4.97
C VAL A 72 1.62 12.98 -5.63
N ALA A 73 1.87 12.40 -6.81
CA ALA A 73 0.90 11.60 -7.53
C ALA A 73 0.44 10.37 -6.73
N ARG A 74 1.35 9.70 -6.01
CA ARG A 74 1.02 8.62 -5.08
C ARG A 74 0.05 9.09 -4.00
N GLN A 75 0.35 10.21 -3.35
CA GLN A 75 -0.47 10.72 -2.25
C GLN A 75 -1.86 11.17 -2.74
N ILE A 76 -1.94 11.82 -3.90
CA ILE A 76 -3.22 12.18 -4.54
C ILE A 76 -4.03 10.92 -4.90
N GLY A 77 -3.37 9.86 -5.39
CA GLY A 77 -4.00 8.56 -5.65
C GLY A 77 -4.61 7.95 -4.38
N TYR A 78 -3.90 7.96 -3.26
CA TYR A 78 -4.44 7.49 -1.99
C TYR A 78 -5.55 8.38 -1.43
N PHE A 79 -5.43 9.70 -1.57
CA PHE A 79 -6.50 10.63 -1.25
C PHE A 79 -7.77 10.28 -2.02
N GLY A 80 -7.68 10.17 -3.35
CA GLY A 80 -8.81 9.78 -4.20
C GLY A 80 -9.42 8.44 -3.77
N TYR A 81 -8.58 7.43 -3.57
CA TYR A 81 -9.03 6.13 -3.05
C TYR A 81 -9.86 6.26 -1.76
N LEU A 82 -9.37 7.00 -0.77
CA LEU A 82 -10.06 7.15 0.52
C LEU A 82 -11.37 7.92 0.40
N ILE A 83 -11.44 8.95 -0.45
CA ILE A 83 -12.69 9.68 -0.70
C ILE A 83 -13.74 8.74 -1.32
N TYR A 84 -13.39 8.03 -2.39
CA TYR A 84 -14.32 7.09 -3.02
C TYR A 84 -14.68 5.91 -2.10
N ASP A 85 -13.74 5.37 -1.31
CA ASP A 85 -14.03 4.29 -0.35
C ASP A 85 -14.97 4.77 0.76
N THR A 86 -14.87 6.04 1.18
CA THR A 86 -15.78 6.66 2.15
C THR A 86 -17.20 6.80 1.59
N LEU A 87 -17.34 7.18 0.31
CA LEU A 87 -18.65 7.24 -0.36
C LEU A 87 -19.31 5.85 -0.44
N VAL A 88 -18.55 4.82 -0.79
CA VAL A 88 -19.03 3.42 -0.80
C VAL A 88 -19.44 2.97 0.60
N TRP A 89 -18.63 3.29 1.61
CA TRP A 89 -18.94 2.96 3.00
C TRP A 89 -20.22 3.67 3.48
N ALA A 90 -20.38 4.96 3.18
CA ALA A 90 -21.58 5.72 3.52
C ALA A 90 -22.85 5.16 2.87
N SER A 91 -22.73 4.62 1.65
CA SER A 91 -23.82 3.87 1.02
C SER A 91 -24.10 2.53 1.71
N THR A 92 -23.07 1.85 2.20
CA THR A 92 -23.20 0.55 2.89
C THR A 92 -23.98 0.69 4.21
N ILE A 93 -23.76 1.78 4.96
CA ILE A 93 -24.50 2.07 6.21
C ILE A 93 -25.86 2.73 5.97
N LYS A 94 -26.30 2.83 4.71
CA LYS A 94 -27.57 3.47 4.30
C LYS A 94 -27.68 4.95 4.65
N PHE A 95 -26.56 5.63 4.94
CA PHE A 95 -26.53 7.08 5.12
C PHE A 95 -26.79 7.81 3.79
N MET A 96 -26.30 7.25 2.68
CA MET A 96 -26.64 7.67 1.33
C MET A 96 -27.28 6.53 0.54
N LYS A 97 -28.40 6.80 -0.15
CA LYS A 97 -29.02 5.85 -1.07
C LYS A 97 -28.36 5.95 -2.45
N LEU A 98 -27.29 5.21 -2.64
CA LEU A 98 -26.73 4.99 -3.98
C LEU A 98 -27.35 3.74 -4.60
N ASP A 99 -27.71 3.82 -5.87
CA ASP A 99 -28.04 2.63 -6.68
C ASP A 99 -26.87 1.62 -6.57
N PRO A 100 -27.12 0.32 -6.35
CA PRO A 100 -26.09 -0.72 -6.38
C PRO A 100 -25.12 -0.62 -7.57
N ARG A 101 -25.61 -0.26 -8.76
CA ARG A 101 -24.78 -0.07 -9.97
C ARG A 101 -23.82 1.10 -9.82
N THR A 102 -24.29 2.20 -9.25
CA THR A 102 -23.47 3.39 -8.98
C THR A 102 -22.45 3.10 -7.88
N SER A 103 -22.84 2.41 -6.81
CA SER A 103 -21.94 2.01 -5.73
C SER A 103 -20.79 1.13 -6.24
N GLN A 104 -21.07 0.17 -7.13
CA GLN A 104 -20.03 -0.64 -7.78
C GLN A 104 -19.09 0.19 -8.66
N ARG A 105 -19.60 1.17 -9.42
CA ARG A 105 -18.75 2.06 -10.23
C ARG A 105 -17.84 2.91 -9.35
N VAL A 106 -18.37 3.49 -8.27
CA VAL A 106 -17.61 4.27 -7.29
C VAL A 106 -16.54 3.40 -6.62
N ALA A 107 -16.86 2.17 -6.23
CA ALA A 107 -15.90 1.22 -5.69
C ALA A 107 -14.79 0.87 -6.71
N ARG A 108 -15.16 0.65 -7.99
CA ARG A 108 -14.19 0.41 -9.06
C ARG A 108 -13.24 1.59 -9.25
N ARG A 109 -13.75 2.82 -9.22
CA ARG A 109 -12.93 4.04 -9.27
C ARG A 109 -11.99 4.12 -8.06
N ALA A 110 -12.46 3.81 -6.86
CA ALA A 110 -11.61 3.74 -5.68
C ALA A 110 -10.42 2.78 -5.91
N PHE A 111 -10.67 1.58 -6.42
CA PHE A 111 -9.61 0.63 -6.75
C PHE A 111 -8.65 1.14 -7.84
N GLN A 112 -9.13 1.85 -8.86
CA GLN A 112 -8.26 2.46 -9.87
C GLN A 112 -7.32 3.52 -9.28
N PHE A 113 -7.83 4.39 -8.40
CA PHE A 113 -7.02 5.37 -7.68
C PHE A 113 -5.99 4.70 -6.76
N TRP A 114 -6.37 3.64 -6.07
CA TRP A 114 -5.44 2.86 -5.25
C TRP A 114 -4.36 2.21 -6.12
N PHE A 115 -4.73 1.61 -7.25
CA PHE A 115 -3.78 1.01 -8.19
C PHE A 115 -2.79 2.05 -8.72
N ALA A 116 -3.27 3.21 -9.19
CA ALA A 116 -2.43 4.31 -9.64
C ALA A 116 -1.44 4.76 -8.55
N GLY A 117 -1.91 4.89 -7.30
CA GLY A 117 -1.05 5.22 -6.17
C GLY A 117 0.08 4.21 -5.94
N ILE A 118 -0.21 2.90 -6.07
CA ILE A 118 0.81 1.85 -5.98
C ILE A 118 1.80 1.93 -7.15
N VAL A 119 1.33 2.15 -8.38
CA VAL A 119 2.20 2.28 -9.56
C VAL A 119 3.17 3.44 -9.38
N PHE A 120 2.68 4.61 -8.97
CA PHE A 120 3.56 5.76 -8.69
C PHE A 120 4.52 5.50 -7.53
N SER A 121 4.12 4.71 -6.53
CA SER A 121 5.00 4.27 -5.45
C SER A 121 6.17 3.42 -5.95
N ILE A 122 5.87 2.44 -6.81
CA ILE A 122 6.89 1.54 -7.37
C ILE A 122 7.85 2.36 -8.26
N ILE A 123 7.32 3.24 -9.10
CA ILE A 123 8.13 4.14 -9.95
C ILE A 123 9.04 5.01 -9.06
N ASN A 124 8.49 5.62 -8.01
CA ASN A 124 9.29 6.43 -7.07
C ASN A 124 10.41 5.60 -6.41
N GLY A 125 10.10 4.40 -5.95
CA GLY A 125 11.09 3.49 -5.37
C GLY A 125 12.19 3.10 -6.35
N ALA A 126 11.84 2.86 -7.62
CA ALA A 126 12.80 2.58 -8.69
C ALA A 126 13.70 3.79 -8.99
N LEU A 127 13.12 4.99 -9.11
CA LEU A 127 13.87 6.23 -9.32
C LEU A 127 14.86 6.49 -8.19
N LYS A 128 14.40 6.38 -6.93
CA LYS A 128 15.23 6.55 -5.75
C LYS A 128 16.37 5.53 -5.72
N THR A 129 16.08 4.25 -6.00
CA THR A 129 17.12 3.20 -6.07
C THR A 129 18.13 3.48 -7.18
N ALA A 130 17.68 3.92 -8.35
CA ALA A 130 18.57 4.27 -9.46
C ALA A 130 19.49 5.45 -9.13
N ARG A 131 18.95 6.51 -8.50
CA ARG A 131 19.74 7.65 -8.01
C ARG A 131 20.81 7.20 -7.01
N LEU A 132 20.42 6.37 -6.04
CA LEU A 132 21.33 5.88 -5.00
C LEU A 132 22.46 5.01 -5.57
N ASN A 133 22.15 4.15 -6.54
CA ASN A 133 23.15 3.34 -7.22
C ASN A 133 24.11 4.19 -8.06
N LYS A 134 23.61 5.25 -8.71
CA LYS A 134 24.44 6.18 -9.49
C LYS A 134 25.40 6.95 -8.59
N GLU A 135 24.91 7.44 -7.45
CA GLU A 135 25.75 8.15 -6.48
C GLU A 135 26.82 7.23 -5.88
N GLU A 136 26.46 6.00 -5.52
CA GLU A 136 27.40 5.02 -5.00
C GLU A 136 28.52 4.70 -5.99
N ARG A 137 28.19 4.50 -7.28
CA ARG A 137 29.20 4.29 -8.33
C ARG A 137 30.11 5.50 -8.52
N ARG A 138 29.57 6.72 -8.42
CA ARG A 138 30.35 7.95 -8.52
C ARG A 138 31.35 8.06 -7.38
N ILE A 139 30.91 7.80 -6.14
CA ILE A 139 31.79 7.83 -4.97
C ILE A 139 32.82 6.70 -5.08
N GLN A 140 32.42 5.48 -5.45
CA GLN A 140 33.35 4.36 -5.65
C GLN A 140 34.44 4.67 -6.69
N GLY A 141 34.08 5.28 -7.82
CA GLY A 141 35.04 5.71 -8.83
C GLY A 141 35.96 6.86 -8.40
N SER A 142 35.63 7.56 -7.31
CA SER A 142 36.47 8.62 -6.73
C SER A 142 37.42 8.11 -5.63
N VAL A 143 37.25 6.88 -5.16
CA VAL A 143 38.13 6.29 -4.15
C VAL A 143 39.40 5.74 -4.81
N PRO A 144 40.61 6.10 -4.32
CA PRO A 144 41.86 5.56 -4.83
C PRO A 144 41.96 4.03 -4.72
N TRP A 145 42.67 3.42 -5.66
CA TRP A 145 42.83 1.96 -5.71
C TRP A 145 43.52 1.43 -4.44
N GLY A 146 42.95 0.38 -3.82
CA GLY A 146 43.46 -0.22 -2.58
C GLY A 146 42.90 0.38 -1.28
N VAL A 147 42.10 1.44 -1.34
CA VAL A 147 41.41 2.00 -0.16
C VAL A 147 40.04 1.35 0.01
N PRO A 148 39.70 0.80 1.19
CA PRO A 148 38.36 0.27 1.46
C PRO A 148 37.29 1.34 1.26
N PHE A 149 36.24 1.03 0.49
CA PHE A 149 35.14 1.96 0.24
C PHE A 149 34.38 2.27 1.54
N PRO A 150 34.42 3.52 2.05
CA PRO A 150 33.68 3.87 3.26
C PRO A 150 32.20 4.05 2.90
N ARG A 151 31.36 3.08 3.27
CA ARG A 151 29.89 3.21 3.10
C ARG A 151 29.30 4.42 3.83
N SER A 152 30.03 4.98 4.81
CA SER A 152 29.71 6.23 5.51
C SER A 152 29.67 7.46 4.61
N ASN A 153 30.34 7.43 3.45
CA ASN A 153 30.35 8.56 2.49
C ASN A 153 29.09 8.63 1.64
N ILE A 154 28.20 7.62 1.73
CA ILE A 154 26.90 7.65 1.09
C ILE A 154 26.01 8.56 1.94
N ASN A 155 25.65 9.73 1.41
CA ASN A 155 24.81 10.75 2.07
C ASN A 155 23.39 10.26 2.46
N THR A 156 23.02 9.02 2.12
CA THR A 156 21.71 8.44 2.41
C THR A 156 21.84 7.31 3.42
N PRO A 157 21.13 7.38 4.56
CA PRO A 157 21.17 6.32 5.57
C PRO A 157 20.82 4.94 5.00
N GLU A 158 21.54 3.90 5.43
CA GLU A 158 21.26 2.50 5.06
C GLU A 158 19.82 2.08 5.44
N SER A 159 19.27 2.73 6.47
CA SER A 159 17.86 2.61 6.88
C SER A 159 16.89 3.10 5.80
N ALA A 160 17.20 4.19 5.09
CA ALA A 160 16.36 4.71 4.00
C ALA A 160 16.34 3.76 2.79
N ARG A 161 17.49 3.13 2.48
CA ARG A 161 17.60 2.10 1.43
C ARG A 161 16.75 0.87 1.75
N THR A 162 16.89 0.36 2.97
CA THR A 162 16.12 -0.79 3.46
C THR A 162 14.62 -0.49 3.46
N ALA A 163 14.22 0.71 3.89
CA ALA A 163 12.83 1.16 3.87
C ALA A 163 12.27 1.22 2.44
N THR A 164 13.01 1.77 1.47
CA THR A 164 12.59 1.80 0.06
C THR A 164 12.44 0.39 -0.52
N ARG A 165 13.39 -0.51 -0.28
CA ARG A 165 13.29 -1.91 -0.73
C ARG A 165 12.09 -2.62 -0.14
N GLN A 166 11.86 -2.46 1.15
CA GLN A 166 10.71 -3.04 1.83
C GLN A 166 9.39 -2.48 1.27
N GLN A 167 9.33 -1.18 1.01
CA GLN A 167 8.15 -0.54 0.43
C GLN A 167 7.83 -1.10 -0.97
N ILE A 168 8.84 -1.29 -1.83
CA ILE A 168 8.66 -1.91 -3.15
C ILE A 168 8.09 -3.32 -3.02
N ILE A 169 8.60 -4.15 -2.10
CA ILE A 169 8.09 -5.50 -1.88
C ILE A 169 6.62 -5.46 -1.44
N ILE A 170 6.28 -4.58 -0.50
CA ILE A 170 4.90 -4.40 -0.03
C ILE A 170 4.00 -3.98 -1.19
N ASP A 171 4.44 -3.01 -2.00
CA ASP A 171 3.67 -2.48 -3.13
C ASP A 171 3.48 -3.53 -4.23
N MET A 172 4.48 -4.37 -4.50
CA MET A 172 4.37 -5.50 -5.43
C MET A 172 3.38 -6.57 -4.93
N CYS A 173 3.32 -6.83 -3.62
CA CYS A 173 2.30 -7.71 -3.04
C CYS A 173 0.90 -7.09 -3.09
N ASP A 174 0.80 -5.79 -2.79
CA ASP A 174 -0.49 -5.11 -2.70
C ASP A 174 -1.09 -4.79 -4.08
N ALA A 175 -0.30 -4.58 -5.14
CA ALA A 175 -0.74 -4.17 -6.48
C ALA A 175 -1.86 -5.03 -7.08
N TRP A 176 -1.84 -6.33 -6.80
CA TRP A 176 -2.80 -7.31 -7.30
C TRP A 176 -4.21 -7.10 -6.76
N ILE A 177 -4.34 -6.51 -5.56
CA ILE A 177 -5.62 -6.31 -4.89
C ILE A 177 -6.46 -5.24 -5.61
N PRO A 178 -5.97 -4.00 -5.80
CA PRO A 178 -6.70 -3.01 -6.58
C PRO A 178 -6.71 -3.31 -8.08
N ALA A 179 -5.73 -4.04 -8.63
CA ALA A 179 -5.81 -4.52 -10.02
C ALA A 179 -7.01 -5.46 -10.24
N THR A 180 -7.26 -6.36 -9.29
CA THR A 180 -8.44 -7.24 -9.33
C THR A 180 -9.73 -6.47 -9.01
N GLY A 181 -9.72 -5.62 -7.99
CA GLY A 181 -10.90 -4.82 -7.60
C GLY A 181 -11.35 -3.80 -8.65
N SER A 182 -10.43 -3.31 -9.48
CA SER A 182 -10.75 -2.43 -10.61
C SER A 182 -11.26 -3.17 -11.84
N GLY A 183 -11.14 -4.51 -11.87
CA GLY A 183 -11.53 -5.36 -13.00
C GLY A 183 -10.48 -5.45 -14.12
N ILE A 184 -9.24 -5.01 -13.87
CA ILE A 184 -8.14 -5.12 -14.85
C ILE A 184 -7.64 -6.56 -14.95
N LEU A 185 -7.55 -7.26 -13.81
CA LEU A 185 -7.12 -8.65 -13.71
C LEU A 185 -8.15 -9.46 -12.91
N ASN A 186 -8.10 -10.78 -13.05
CA ASN A 186 -8.89 -11.70 -12.22
C ASN A 186 -7.98 -12.72 -11.55
N ILE A 187 -7.56 -12.41 -10.32
CA ILE A 187 -6.75 -13.30 -9.49
C ILE A 187 -7.65 -13.96 -8.45
N ASN A 188 -7.39 -15.24 -8.16
CA ASN A 188 -8.19 -15.99 -7.20
C ASN A 188 -8.13 -15.39 -5.77
N GLU A 189 -9.19 -15.61 -5.00
CA GLU A 189 -9.31 -15.07 -3.64
C GLU A 189 -8.21 -15.58 -2.69
N GLY A 190 -7.73 -16.81 -2.90
CA GLY A 190 -6.66 -17.43 -2.11
C GLY A 190 -5.33 -16.69 -2.23
N ALA A 191 -4.85 -16.47 -3.45
CA ALA A 191 -3.62 -15.75 -3.74
C ALA A 191 -3.71 -14.29 -3.27
N LEU A 192 -4.84 -13.62 -3.49
CA LEU A 192 -5.06 -12.27 -2.96
C LEU A 192 -5.07 -12.24 -1.42
N GLY A 193 -5.53 -13.32 -0.77
CA GLY A 193 -5.43 -13.52 0.67
C GLY A 193 -3.97 -13.65 1.13
N ILE A 194 -3.18 -14.51 0.50
CA ILE A 194 -1.76 -14.72 0.85
C ILE A 194 -0.94 -13.46 0.63
N LEU A 195 -1.06 -12.81 -0.53
CA LEU A 195 -0.32 -11.58 -0.85
C LEU A 195 -0.63 -10.47 0.15
N GLY A 196 -1.91 -10.27 0.48
CA GLY A 196 -2.33 -9.29 1.48
C GLY A 196 -1.93 -9.66 2.92
N LEU A 197 -1.78 -10.95 3.22
CA LEU A 197 -1.26 -11.42 4.51
C LEU A 197 0.24 -11.10 4.63
N ILE A 198 1.03 -11.44 3.61
CA ILE A 198 2.48 -11.15 3.57
C ILE A 198 2.71 -9.64 3.72
N SER A 199 2.05 -8.81 2.92
CA SER A 199 2.20 -7.36 3.01
C SER A 199 1.79 -6.81 4.38
N SER A 200 0.74 -7.37 4.99
CA SER A 200 0.29 -6.99 6.34
C SER A 200 1.30 -7.36 7.43
N LEU A 201 1.93 -8.53 7.34
CA LEU A 201 2.95 -8.97 8.31
C LEU A 201 4.22 -8.15 8.20
N LEU A 202 4.66 -7.84 6.97
CA LEU A 202 5.79 -6.94 6.74
C LEU A 202 5.52 -5.53 7.29
N GLY A 203 4.31 -5.00 7.08
CA GLY A 203 3.90 -3.72 7.65
C GLY A 203 3.84 -3.74 9.19
N ALA A 204 3.32 -4.82 9.78
CA ALA A 204 3.28 -4.98 11.23
C ALA A 204 4.70 -5.05 11.83
N LYS A 205 5.61 -5.79 11.20
CA LYS A 205 7.03 -5.85 11.59
C LYS A 205 7.69 -4.48 11.55
N ALA A 206 7.49 -3.72 10.46
CA ALA A 206 8.04 -2.36 10.34
C ALA A 206 7.52 -1.45 11.45
N GLN A 207 6.21 -1.48 11.72
CA GLN A 207 5.60 -0.68 12.78
C GLN A 207 6.10 -1.08 14.17
N TRP A 208 6.25 -2.38 14.41
CA TRP A 208 6.80 -2.90 15.67
C TRP A 208 8.22 -2.38 15.91
N ILE A 209 9.07 -2.42 14.88
CA ILE A 209 10.44 -1.90 14.95
C ILE A 209 10.43 -0.38 15.17
N ALA A 210 9.53 0.37 14.51
CA ALA A 210 9.45 1.82 14.70
C ALA A 210 9.04 2.23 16.12
N VAL A 211 8.24 1.42 16.81
CA VAL A 211 7.76 1.71 18.17
C VAL A 211 8.69 1.15 19.25
N ASN A 212 9.22 -0.05 19.06
CA ASN A 212 9.98 -0.79 20.08
C ASN A 212 11.48 -0.92 19.77
N GLY A 213 11.93 -0.49 18.59
CA GLY A 213 13.34 -0.45 18.25
C GLY A 213 14.05 0.54 19.16
N LYS A 214 15.14 0.09 19.80
CA LYS A 214 16.04 1.00 20.52
C LYS A 214 16.58 2.02 19.50
N LYS A 215 16.50 3.31 19.85
CA LYS A 215 17.09 4.40 19.08
C LYS A 215 18.59 4.19 18.92
#